data_AF-A0A3N5ZDL4-F1
#
_entry.id   AF-A0A3N5ZDL4-F1
#
_cell.length_a   1.000
_cell.length_b   1.000
_cell.length_c   1.000
_cell.angle_alpha   90.00
_cell.angle_beta   90.00
_cell.angle_gamma   90.00
#
_symmetry.space_group_name_H-M   'P 1'
#
loop_
_entity.id
_entity.type
_entity.pdbx_description
1 polymer ?
#
loop_
_entity_poly.entity_id
_entity_poly.type
_entity_poly.pdbx_seq_one_letter_code
_entity_poly.pdbx_strand_id
1 'polypeptide(L)'
;MNAIVIQQSQEALKEAVHLHRNASMEKIRLSKASFASASASENPNQAVSLVFRFGSKAKPPQSGLLRLTVDFGIEGRPNDEKQTGATGQRPVFSLNCTYELDYRLRAGFTPTKRQVKAFREGNAVFNVWPYFREYLQDTLARMGWPPLTAPFLRIEAEQMSEEKRQRLCMLLKALKMTLQDPDDSLRVNRLIELVEGTLSGARLEPEGPIAPQDLIRLENLIASFRARIGRSSLEDARNHKTATEVLDLVSRLRG
;
A
#
# COMPACT_ATOMS: atom_id res chain seq x y z
N MET A 1 -16.74 1.37 10.84
CA MET A 1 -16.49 2.60 10.05
C MET A 1 -15.62 2.21 8.87
N ASN A 2 -16.10 2.38 7.63
CA ASN A 2 -15.30 2.10 6.44
C ASN A 2 -14.17 3.13 6.33
N ALA A 3 -12.92 2.68 6.24
CA ALA A 3 -11.75 3.54 6.05
C ALA A 3 -11.18 3.30 4.64
N ILE A 4 -10.65 4.35 4.03
CA ILE A 4 -9.84 4.22 2.82
C ILE A 4 -8.40 3.95 3.28
N VAL A 5 -7.78 2.88 2.77
CA VAL A 5 -6.44 2.48 3.16
C VAL A 5 -5.49 2.69 1.98
N ILE A 6 -4.43 3.46 2.20
CA ILE A 6 -3.27 3.53 1.31
C ILE A 6 -2.27 2.49 1.81
N GLN A 7 -2.07 1.45 1.03
CA GLN A 7 -1.06 0.43 1.32
C GLN A 7 0.30 0.89 0.79
N GLN A 8 1.34 0.78 1.62
CA GLN A 8 2.73 1.06 1.25
C GLN A 8 3.65 -0.04 1.76
N SER A 9 4.64 -0.47 0.97
CA SER A 9 5.68 -1.36 1.50
C SER A 9 6.46 -0.70 2.64
N GLN A 10 7.13 -1.48 3.49
CA GLN A 10 7.92 -0.88 4.57
C GLN A 10 9.11 -0.07 4.06
N GLU A 11 9.70 -0.47 2.94
CA GLU A 11 10.75 0.29 2.27
C GLU A 11 10.21 1.65 1.84
N ALA A 12 9.03 1.68 1.19
CA ALA A 12 8.38 2.92 0.82
C ALA A 12 8.06 3.77 2.06
N LEU A 13 7.55 3.17 3.13
CA LEU A 13 7.27 3.89 4.38
C LEU A 13 8.53 4.51 4.99
N LYS A 14 9.66 3.78 5.01
CA LYS A 14 10.95 4.31 5.50
C LYS A 14 11.43 5.48 4.65
N GLU A 15 11.34 5.37 3.32
CA GLU A 15 11.73 6.44 2.40
C GLU A 15 10.82 7.68 2.55
N ALA A 16 9.52 7.46 2.73
CA ALA A 16 8.55 8.51 2.97
C ALA A 16 8.80 9.22 4.32
N VAL A 17 9.07 8.47 5.38
CA VAL A 17 9.44 9.01 6.71
C VAL A 17 10.74 9.81 6.62
N HIS A 18 11.73 9.33 5.87
CA HIS A 18 12.99 10.04 5.69
C HIS A 18 12.79 11.40 5.00
N LEU A 19 11.97 11.46 3.95
CA LEU A 19 11.60 12.72 3.32
C LEU A 19 10.82 13.60 4.29
N HIS A 20 9.81 13.05 4.97
CA HIS A 20 8.96 13.78 5.90
C HIS A 20 9.77 14.50 7.00
N ARG A 21 10.81 13.85 7.53
CA ARG A 21 11.70 14.44 8.56
C ARG A 21 12.57 15.59 8.04
N ASN A 22 12.78 15.68 6.73
CA ASN A 22 13.63 16.68 6.09
C ASN A 22 12.84 17.67 5.23
N ALA A 23 11.51 17.66 5.33
CA ALA A 23 10.63 18.53 4.59
C ALA A 23 9.58 19.14 5.52
N SER A 24 9.35 20.44 5.40
CA SER A 24 8.30 21.16 6.13
C SER A 24 7.23 21.63 5.16
N MET A 25 5.96 21.42 5.51
CA MET A 25 4.85 21.89 4.68
C MET A 25 4.76 23.41 4.77
N GLU A 26 4.85 24.08 3.63
CA GLU A 26 4.82 25.55 3.54
C GLU A 26 3.47 26.05 3.06
N LYS A 27 2.87 25.37 2.08
CA LYS A 27 1.60 25.79 1.48
C LYS A 27 0.80 24.60 0.97
N ILE A 28 -0.51 24.66 1.18
CA ILE A 28 -1.51 23.86 0.47
C ILE A 28 -2.46 24.83 -0.21
N ARG A 29 -2.80 24.58 -1.48
CA ARG A 29 -3.85 25.34 -2.17
C ARG A 29 -4.67 24.45 -3.09
N LEU A 30 -5.96 24.74 -3.23
CA LEU A 30 -6.79 24.23 -4.31
C LEU A 30 -6.41 24.95 -5.61
N SER A 31 -5.94 24.22 -6.62
CA SER A 31 -5.48 24.79 -7.90
C SER A 31 -6.47 24.57 -9.04
N LYS A 32 -7.28 23.51 -8.95
CA LYS A 32 -8.34 23.19 -9.91
C LYS A 32 -9.50 22.50 -9.21
N ALA A 33 -10.72 22.83 -9.60
CA ALA A 33 -11.90 22.07 -9.22
C ALA A 33 -12.92 22.05 -10.35
N SER A 34 -13.66 20.96 -10.46
CA SER A 34 -14.83 20.84 -11.33
C SER A 34 -15.83 19.91 -10.69
N PHE A 35 -17.09 20.31 -10.67
CA PHE A 35 -18.18 19.48 -10.16
C PHE A 35 -19.38 19.58 -11.10
N ALA A 36 -20.18 18.53 -11.09
CA ALA A 36 -21.43 18.46 -11.83
C ALA A 36 -22.42 17.65 -11.00
N SER A 37 -23.67 18.11 -10.97
CA SER A 37 -24.80 17.37 -10.43
C SER A 37 -25.82 17.21 -11.54
N ALA A 38 -26.43 16.04 -11.64
CA ALA A 38 -27.67 15.91 -12.40
C ALA A 38 -28.73 16.84 -11.78
N SER A 39 -29.65 17.36 -12.60
CA SER A 39 -30.78 18.16 -12.13
C SER A 39 -31.47 17.41 -10.99
N ALA A 40 -31.77 18.14 -9.90
CA ALA A 40 -32.48 17.60 -8.74
C ALA A 40 -33.91 17.21 -9.11
N SER A 41 -34.08 16.03 -9.71
CA SER A 41 -35.35 15.35 -9.97
C SER A 41 -34.98 13.86 -10.07
N GLU A 42 -35.44 12.93 -9.23
CA GLU A 42 -36.77 12.81 -8.61
C GLU A 42 -36.75 12.19 -7.20
N ASN A 43 -35.59 11.99 -6.55
CA ASN A 43 -35.57 11.44 -5.19
C ASN A 43 -34.31 11.85 -4.39
N PRO A 44 -34.38 12.87 -3.51
CA PRO A 44 -33.28 13.24 -2.62
C PRO A 44 -32.91 12.15 -1.60
N ASN A 45 -33.75 11.12 -1.45
CA ASN A 45 -33.54 9.94 -0.60
C ASN A 45 -33.01 8.71 -1.35
N GLN A 46 -32.62 8.83 -2.63
CA GLN A 46 -32.04 7.71 -3.34
C GLN A 46 -30.71 7.31 -2.68
N ALA A 47 -30.54 6.03 -2.36
CA ALA A 47 -29.28 5.52 -1.86
C ALA A 47 -28.22 5.59 -2.96
N VAL A 48 -27.08 6.21 -2.66
CA VAL A 48 -25.98 6.43 -3.60
C VAL A 48 -24.74 5.69 -3.13
N SER A 49 -24.13 4.89 -4.00
CA SER A 49 -22.78 4.34 -3.81
C SER A 49 -21.73 5.37 -4.20
N LEU A 50 -20.67 5.43 -3.42
CA LEU A 50 -19.61 6.43 -3.55
C LEU A 50 -18.34 5.77 -4.06
N VAL A 51 -17.77 6.34 -5.12
CA VAL A 51 -16.51 5.88 -5.69
C VAL A 51 -15.46 6.96 -5.51
N PHE A 52 -14.47 6.70 -4.67
CA PHE A 52 -13.33 7.58 -4.43
C PHE A 52 -12.16 7.22 -5.34
N ARG A 53 -11.52 8.24 -5.90
CA ARG A 53 -10.28 8.12 -6.66
C ARG A 53 -9.31 9.19 -6.19
N PHE A 54 -8.04 8.84 -6.10
CA PHE A 54 -7.00 9.81 -5.84
C PHE A 54 -5.69 9.40 -6.50
N GLY A 55 -4.86 10.40 -6.77
CA GLY A 55 -3.54 10.20 -7.35
C GLY A 55 -2.64 11.38 -7.04
N SER A 56 -1.34 11.24 -7.28
CA SER A 56 -0.40 12.31 -7.03
C SER A 56 0.73 12.35 -8.04
N LYS A 57 1.28 13.54 -8.25
CA LYS A 57 2.40 13.81 -9.15
C LYS A 57 3.38 14.75 -8.46
N ALA A 58 4.64 14.67 -8.88
CA ALA A 58 5.66 15.62 -8.46
C ALA A 58 6.00 16.53 -9.64
N LYS A 59 6.12 17.83 -9.39
CA LYS A 59 6.71 18.75 -10.36
C LYS A 59 8.24 18.66 -10.28
N PRO A 60 8.98 19.09 -11.32
CA PRO A 60 10.43 19.12 -11.28
C PRO A 60 10.94 19.87 -10.03
N PRO A 61 11.97 19.36 -9.36
CA PRO A 61 12.50 19.99 -8.16
C PRO A 61 13.02 21.39 -8.49
N GLN A 62 12.62 22.36 -7.68
CA GLN A 62 13.17 23.71 -7.68
C GLN A 62 14.05 23.84 -6.42
N SER A 63 15.12 24.65 -6.47
CA SER A 63 16.11 24.71 -5.38
C SER A 63 15.46 24.86 -4.00
N GLY A 64 15.65 23.86 -3.12
CA GLY A 64 15.10 23.83 -1.77
C GLY A 64 13.58 23.62 -1.65
N LEU A 65 12.85 23.43 -2.75
CA LEU A 65 11.40 23.31 -2.79
C LEU A 65 10.94 22.03 -3.50
N LEU A 66 10.14 21.24 -2.80
CA LEU A 66 9.42 20.10 -3.37
C LEU A 66 7.96 20.48 -3.60
N ARG A 67 7.56 20.56 -4.87
CA ARG A 67 6.18 20.82 -5.27
C ARG A 67 5.48 19.55 -5.73
N LEU A 68 4.35 19.25 -5.09
CA LEU A 68 3.51 18.09 -5.39
C LEU A 68 2.11 18.54 -5.84
N THR A 69 1.45 17.71 -6.62
CA THR A 69 0.01 17.82 -6.91
C THR A 69 -0.69 16.57 -6.43
N VAL A 70 -1.84 16.72 -5.79
CA VAL A 70 -2.71 15.61 -5.41
C VAL A 70 -4.08 15.83 -6.05
N ASP A 71 -4.50 14.87 -6.84
CA ASP A 71 -5.79 14.84 -7.52
C ASP A 71 -6.76 13.98 -6.71
N PHE A 72 -7.97 14.49 -6.45
CA PHE A 72 -9.07 13.74 -5.86
C PHE A 72 -10.27 13.74 -6.80
N GLY A 73 -10.99 12.63 -6.81
CA GLY A 73 -12.24 12.44 -7.53
C GLY A 73 -13.23 11.67 -6.69
N ILE A 74 -14.49 12.08 -6.74
CA ILE A 74 -15.61 11.33 -6.19
C ILE A 74 -16.76 11.32 -7.19
N GLU A 75 -17.41 10.16 -7.30
CA GLU A 75 -18.64 9.98 -8.06
C GLU A 75 -19.70 9.36 -7.15
N GLY A 76 -20.91 9.92 -7.19
CA GLY A 76 -22.10 9.26 -6.67
C GLY A 76 -22.77 8.46 -7.78
N ARG A 77 -23.03 7.17 -7.54
CA ARG A 77 -23.81 6.30 -8.44
C ARG A 77 -25.09 5.80 -7.76
N PRO A 78 -26.22 5.71 -8.48
CA PRO A 78 -27.43 5.08 -7.97
C PRO A 78 -27.17 3.65 -7.47
N ASN A 79 -27.77 3.28 -6.33
CA ASN A 79 -27.86 1.87 -5.90
C ASN A 79 -29.12 1.23 -6.51
N ASP A 80 -29.08 0.88 -7.80
CA ASP A 80 -30.16 0.08 -8.39
C ASP A 80 -29.84 -1.41 -8.24
N GLU A 81 -30.41 -2.07 -7.23
CA GLU A 81 -30.32 -3.54 -7.05
C GLU A 81 -30.96 -4.33 -8.22
N LYS A 82 -31.74 -3.68 -9.10
CA LYS A 82 -32.49 -4.35 -10.18
C LYS A 82 -31.77 -4.48 -11.53
N GLN A 83 -30.50 -4.11 -11.67
CA GLN A 83 -29.77 -4.31 -12.92
C GLN A 83 -28.36 -4.88 -12.70
N THR A 84 -28.31 -6.19 -12.48
CA THR A 84 -27.15 -6.99 -12.88
C THR A 84 -26.90 -6.80 -14.38
N GLY A 85 -25.86 -6.04 -14.75
CA GLY A 85 -25.24 -6.18 -16.08
C GLY A 85 -24.89 -4.93 -16.90
N ALA A 86 -24.99 -3.69 -16.39
CA ALA A 86 -24.63 -2.51 -17.20
C ALA A 86 -23.58 -1.59 -16.55
N THR A 87 -22.34 -1.72 -17.03
CA THR A 87 -21.20 -0.79 -16.87
C THR A 87 -21.47 0.57 -17.56
N GLY A 88 -22.58 1.26 -17.26
CA GLY A 88 -23.01 2.43 -18.04
C GLY A 88 -23.89 3.48 -17.36
N GLN A 89 -24.25 3.35 -16.08
CA GLN A 89 -25.03 4.40 -15.43
C GLN A 89 -24.18 5.67 -15.19
N ARG A 90 -24.67 6.81 -15.68
CA ARG A 90 -24.05 8.13 -15.47
C ARG A 90 -24.07 8.48 -13.98
N PRO A 91 -23.00 9.05 -13.43
CA PRO A 91 -22.97 9.47 -12.03
C PRO A 91 -24.03 10.56 -11.77
N VAL A 92 -24.72 10.48 -10.63
CA VAL A 92 -25.71 11.50 -10.20
C VAL A 92 -25.03 12.80 -9.76
N PHE A 93 -23.81 12.70 -9.26
CA PHE A 93 -22.91 13.82 -9.11
C PHE A 93 -21.46 13.36 -9.33
N SER A 94 -20.61 14.31 -9.71
CA SER A 94 -19.17 14.13 -9.75
C SER A 94 -18.46 15.37 -9.19
N LEU A 95 -17.36 15.17 -8.50
CA LEU A 95 -16.49 16.24 -8.02
C LEU A 95 -15.04 15.79 -8.24
N ASN A 96 -14.27 16.63 -8.92
CA ASN A 96 -12.85 16.45 -9.12
C ASN A 96 -12.12 17.70 -8.67
N CYS A 97 -11.01 17.54 -7.96
CA CYS A 97 -10.19 18.67 -7.53
C CYS A 97 -8.71 18.31 -7.50
N THR A 98 -7.87 19.32 -7.69
CA THR A 98 -6.42 19.21 -7.63
C THR A 98 -5.91 20.18 -6.58
N TYR A 99 -5.12 19.66 -5.64
CA TYR A 99 -4.38 20.44 -4.67
C TYR A 99 -2.92 20.52 -5.07
N GLU A 100 -2.33 21.70 -4.88
CA GLU A 100 -0.89 21.90 -4.95
C GLU A 100 -0.32 22.04 -3.55
N LEU A 101 0.79 21.35 -3.31
CA LEU A 101 1.53 21.38 -2.06
C LEU A 101 2.95 21.83 -2.31
N ASP A 102 3.40 22.77 -1.50
CA ASP A 102 4.78 23.21 -1.45
C ASP A 102 5.40 22.76 -0.12
N TYR A 103 6.46 21.98 -0.22
CA TYR A 103 7.28 21.56 0.90
C TYR A 103 8.65 22.19 0.81
N ARG A 104 9.07 22.90 1.85
CA ARG A 104 10.41 23.42 2.00
C ARG A 104 11.34 22.33 2.50
N LEU A 105 12.36 22.02 1.72
CA LEU A 105 13.38 21.04 2.05
C LEU A 105 14.42 21.64 3.00
N ARG A 106 14.93 20.82 3.93
CA ARG A 106 16.03 21.20 4.80
C ARG A 106 17.27 21.55 3.95
N ALA A 107 18.03 22.57 4.38
CA ALA A 107 19.28 22.94 3.72
C ALA A 107 20.23 21.73 3.60
N GLY A 108 20.81 21.53 2.41
CA GLY A 108 21.69 20.40 2.10
C GLY A 108 20.98 19.07 1.84
N PHE A 109 19.65 18.98 1.99
CA PHE A 109 18.90 17.77 1.69
C PHE A 109 18.38 17.77 0.26
N THR A 110 18.71 16.72 -0.49
CA THR A 110 18.17 16.46 -1.84
C THR A 110 17.44 15.11 -1.84
N PRO A 111 16.11 15.09 -1.99
CA PRO A 111 15.37 13.83 -1.93
C PRO A 111 15.63 12.96 -3.15
N THR A 112 15.74 11.66 -2.94
CA THR A 112 15.85 10.70 -4.06
C THR A 112 14.51 10.52 -4.77
N LYS A 113 14.53 10.01 -6.01
CA LYS A 113 13.30 9.68 -6.75
C LYS A 113 12.40 8.70 -5.98
N ARG A 114 12.99 7.75 -5.25
CA ARG A 114 12.25 6.76 -4.43
C ARG A 114 11.56 7.45 -3.25
N GLN A 115 12.25 8.36 -2.58
CA GLN A 115 11.70 9.17 -1.48
C GLN A 115 10.53 10.03 -1.93
N VAL A 116 10.69 10.75 -3.05
CA VAL A 116 9.61 11.57 -3.61
C VAL A 116 8.41 10.71 -3.99
N LYS A 117 8.64 9.55 -4.62
CA LYS A 117 7.56 8.63 -5.00
C LYS A 117 6.81 8.10 -3.78
N ALA A 118 7.52 7.57 -2.78
CA ALA A 118 6.89 7.01 -1.60
C ALA A 118 6.13 8.08 -0.79
N PHE A 119 6.73 9.27 -0.64
CA PHE A 119 6.10 10.37 0.08
C PHE A 119 4.85 10.90 -0.63
N ARG A 120 4.88 11.05 -1.97
CA ARG A 120 3.70 11.57 -2.71
C ARG A 120 2.55 10.57 -2.73
N GLU A 121 2.82 9.27 -2.72
CA GLU A 121 1.79 8.22 -2.80
C GLU A 121 1.08 7.98 -1.46
N GLY A 122 1.75 8.27 -0.33
CA GLY A 122 1.18 8.17 1.01
C GLY A 122 0.97 9.53 1.67
N ASN A 123 2.04 10.08 2.24
CA ASN A 123 2.01 11.28 3.08
C ASN A 123 1.37 12.49 2.40
N ALA A 124 1.66 12.75 1.12
CA ALA A 124 1.07 13.91 0.46
C ALA A 124 -0.45 13.77 0.32
N VAL A 125 -0.96 12.61 -0.06
CA VAL A 125 -2.41 12.34 -0.12
C VAL A 125 -3.03 12.46 1.26
N PHE A 126 -2.39 11.86 2.27
CA PHE A 126 -2.84 11.89 3.65
C PHE A 126 -2.93 13.30 4.22
N ASN A 127 -1.93 14.14 3.95
CA ASN A 127 -1.88 15.51 4.41
C ASN A 127 -2.95 16.41 3.77
N VAL A 128 -3.36 16.13 2.53
CA VAL A 128 -4.43 16.89 1.86
C VAL A 128 -5.81 16.38 2.22
N TRP A 129 -5.93 15.12 2.64
CA TRP A 129 -7.22 14.48 2.88
C TRP A 129 -8.18 15.32 3.73
N PRO A 130 -7.79 15.97 4.85
CA PRO A 130 -8.70 16.83 5.62
C PRO A 130 -9.27 18.01 4.83
N TYR A 131 -8.46 18.65 3.98
CA TYR A 131 -8.89 19.76 3.12
C TYR A 131 -9.88 19.28 2.06
N PHE A 132 -9.62 18.10 1.47
CA PHE A 132 -10.56 17.48 0.54
C PHE A 132 -11.89 17.11 1.23
N ARG A 133 -11.86 16.56 2.44
CA ARG A 133 -13.09 16.18 3.18
C ARG A 133 -14.00 17.37 3.43
N GLU A 134 -13.42 18.51 3.83
CA GLU A 134 -14.17 19.75 4.07
C GLU A 134 -14.73 20.30 2.75
N TYR A 135 -13.89 20.40 1.72
CA TYR A 135 -14.31 20.86 0.40
C TYR A 135 -15.44 20.00 -0.20
N LEU A 136 -15.35 18.68 -0.03
CA LEU A 136 -16.38 17.73 -0.46
C LEU A 136 -17.71 18.00 0.25
N GLN A 137 -17.67 18.17 1.57
CA GLN A 137 -18.87 18.41 2.38
C GLN A 137 -19.56 19.71 1.96
N ASP A 138 -18.82 20.82 1.83
CA ASP A 138 -19.37 22.11 1.41
C ASP A 138 -19.91 22.06 -0.02
N THR A 139 -19.17 21.45 -0.94
CA THR A 139 -19.59 21.37 -2.35
C THR A 139 -20.85 20.52 -2.53
N LEU A 140 -20.99 19.40 -1.82
CA LEU A 140 -22.20 18.57 -1.88
C LEU A 140 -23.42 19.29 -1.35
N ALA A 141 -23.28 19.99 -0.22
CA ALA A 141 -24.36 20.80 0.32
C ALA A 141 -24.81 21.89 -0.67
N ARG A 142 -23.86 22.56 -1.34
CA ARG A 142 -24.16 23.55 -2.40
C ARG A 142 -24.84 22.95 -3.63
N MET A 143 -24.59 21.67 -3.93
CA MET A 143 -25.27 20.94 -4.99
C MET A 143 -26.65 20.39 -4.56
N GLY A 144 -27.10 20.64 -3.33
CA GLY A 144 -28.38 20.17 -2.81
C GLY A 144 -28.37 18.70 -2.33
N TRP A 145 -27.19 18.09 -2.23
CA TRP A 145 -27.03 16.75 -1.68
C TRP A 145 -26.82 16.79 -0.16
N PRO A 146 -27.22 15.74 0.58
CA PRO A 146 -26.87 15.61 1.97
C PRO A 146 -25.35 15.73 2.17
N PRO A 147 -24.89 16.47 3.19
CA PRO A 147 -23.46 16.65 3.44
C PRO A 147 -22.82 15.29 3.74
N LEU A 148 -21.92 14.87 2.87
CA LEU A 148 -21.19 13.62 3.02
C LEU A 148 -19.89 13.87 3.80
N THR A 149 -19.73 13.15 4.89
CA THR A 149 -18.42 13.05 5.53
C THR A 149 -17.63 11.93 4.86
N ALA A 150 -16.61 12.28 4.07
CA ALA A 150 -15.70 11.29 3.53
C ALA A 150 -15.05 10.45 4.65
N PRO A 151 -14.81 9.14 4.40
CA PRO A 151 -14.26 8.22 5.38
C PRO A 151 -12.87 8.65 5.86
N PHE A 152 -12.39 8.05 6.95
CA PHE A 152 -11.01 8.26 7.37
C PHE A 152 -10.05 7.62 6.38
N LEU A 153 -8.96 8.31 6.09
CA LEU A 153 -7.84 7.78 5.32
C LEU A 153 -6.79 7.24 6.29
N ARG A 154 -6.29 6.04 6.03
CA ARG A 154 -5.20 5.42 6.78
C ARG A 154 -4.06 5.09 5.84
N ILE A 155 -2.83 5.19 6.33
CA ILE A 155 -1.66 4.63 5.66
C ILE A 155 -1.30 3.37 6.43
N GLU A 156 -1.30 2.23 5.76
CA GLU A 156 -0.97 0.94 6.35
C GLU A 156 0.20 0.32 5.60
N ALA A 157 1.05 -0.39 6.34
CA ALA A 157 2.10 -1.19 5.71
C ALA A 157 1.43 -2.34 4.95
N GLU A 158 1.80 -2.52 3.69
CA GLU A 158 1.32 -3.65 2.89
C GLU A 158 1.73 -4.95 3.59
N GLN A 159 0.72 -5.73 3.95
CA GLN A 159 0.92 -7.01 4.63
C GLN A 159 1.06 -8.10 3.56
N MET A 160 1.91 -9.09 3.80
CA MET A 160 1.93 -10.28 2.95
C MET A 160 0.57 -10.98 3.05
N SER A 161 -0.09 -11.18 1.90
CA SER A 161 -1.39 -11.85 1.82
C SER A 161 -1.32 -13.31 2.29
N GLU A 162 -2.45 -13.83 2.74
CA GLU A 162 -2.56 -15.20 3.25
C GLU A 162 -2.13 -16.24 2.19
N GLU A 163 -2.52 -16.04 0.93
CA GLU A 163 -2.10 -16.89 -0.18
C GLU A 163 -0.57 -16.91 -0.37
N LYS A 164 0.07 -15.75 -0.23
CA LYS A 164 1.52 -15.61 -0.34
C LYS A 164 2.24 -16.30 0.81
N ARG A 165 1.72 -16.16 2.05
CA ARG A 165 2.19 -16.89 3.24
C ARG A 165 2.09 -18.39 3.05
N GLN A 166 0.91 -18.85 2.65
CA GLN A 166 0.63 -20.27 2.48
C GLN A 166 1.56 -20.88 1.44
N ARG A 167 1.79 -20.18 0.32
CA ARG A 167 2.73 -20.62 -0.70
C ARG A 167 4.17 -20.69 -0.20
N LEU A 168 4.60 -19.70 0.57
CA LEU A 168 5.95 -19.69 1.17
C LEU A 168 6.12 -20.84 2.18
N CYS A 169 5.15 -21.06 3.05
CA CYS A 169 5.12 -22.19 3.98
C CYS A 169 5.19 -23.54 3.24
N MET A 170 4.42 -23.71 2.16
CA MET A 170 4.45 -24.94 1.37
C MET A 170 5.85 -25.19 0.77
N LEU A 171 6.50 -24.16 0.22
CA LEU A 171 7.84 -24.31 -0.36
C LEU A 171 8.91 -24.57 0.71
N LEU A 172 8.81 -23.93 1.89
CA LEU A 172 9.71 -24.20 3.01
C LEU A 172 9.54 -25.63 3.55
N LYS A 173 8.29 -26.11 3.66
CA LYS A 173 8.00 -27.50 4.04
C LYS A 173 8.52 -28.50 3.00
N ALA A 174 8.36 -28.20 1.71
CA ALA A 174 8.92 -29.00 0.63
C ALA A 174 10.45 -29.06 0.71
N LEU A 175 11.10 -27.91 0.97
CA LEU A 175 12.55 -27.85 1.15
C LEU A 175 13.01 -28.66 2.36
N LYS A 176 12.29 -28.60 3.48
CA LYS A 176 12.57 -29.43 4.65
C LYS A 176 12.53 -30.93 4.32
N MET A 177 11.55 -31.37 3.53
CA MET A 177 11.39 -32.80 3.18
C MET A 177 12.48 -33.31 2.24
N THR A 178 13.16 -32.43 1.50
CA THR A 178 14.25 -32.84 0.60
C THR A 178 15.63 -32.79 1.29
N LEU A 179 15.69 -32.30 2.53
CA LEU A 179 16.91 -32.18 3.32
C LEU A 179 17.22 -33.45 4.12
N GLN A 180 18.46 -33.93 3.97
CA GLN A 180 19.00 -35.06 4.74
C GLN A 180 19.84 -34.61 5.93
N ASP A 181 20.46 -33.42 5.86
CA ASP A 181 21.28 -32.86 6.94
C ASP A 181 20.38 -32.36 8.11
N PRO A 182 20.56 -32.88 9.33
CA PRO A 182 19.81 -32.43 10.51
C PRO A 182 19.97 -30.94 10.84
N ASP A 183 21.15 -30.34 10.61
CA ASP A 183 21.42 -28.92 10.84
C ASP A 183 20.62 -28.05 9.86
N ASP A 184 20.55 -28.48 8.60
CA ASP A 184 19.76 -27.76 7.58
C ASP A 184 18.26 -27.90 7.80
N SER A 185 17.80 -29.08 8.23
CA SER A 185 16.40 -29.28 8.63
C SER A 185 16.00 -28.38 9.80
N LEU A 186 16.87 -28.20 10.80
CA LEU A 186 16.66 -27.29 11.92
C LEU A 186 16.59 -25.83 11.45
N ARG A 187 17.46 -25.42 10.53
CA ARG A 187 17.43 -24.07 9.92
C ARG A 187 16.13 -23.80 9.18
N VAL A 188 15.65 -24.75 8.38
CA VAL A 188 14.37 -24.62 7.67
C VAL A 188 13.18 -24.62 8.62
N ASN A 189 13.23 -25.38 9.73
CA ASN A 189 12.19 -25.29 10.77
C ASN A 189 12.10 -23.88 11.36
N ARG A 190 13.23 -23.25 11.68
CA ARG A 190 13.24 -21.86 12.14
C ARG A 190 12.65 -20.90 11.11
N LEU A 191 12.84 -21.15 9.81
CA LEU A 191 12.22 -20.35 8.75
C LEU A 191 10.71 -20.57 8.69
N ILE A 192 10.24 -21.82 8.80
CA ILE A 192 8.80 -22.13 8.86
C ILE A 192 8.17 -21.44 10.06
N GLU A 193 8.79 -21.53 11.24
CA GLU A 193 8.32 -20.86 12.46
C GLU A 193 8.31 -19.35 12.33
N LEU A 194 9.31 -18.76 11.68
CA LEU A 194 9.34 -17.31 11.41
C LEU A 194 8.20 -16.90 10.46
N VAL A 195 7.83 -17.78 9.51
CA VAL A 195 6.72 -17.53 8.57
C VAL A 195 5.36 -17.77 9.21
N GLU A 196 5.24 -18.78 10.08
CA GLU A 196 4.02 -19.15 10.79
C GLU A 196 3.79 -18.32 12.09
N GLY A 197 4.73 -17.45 12.48
CA GLY A 197 4.51 -16.46 13.53
C GLY A 197 4.93 -16.89 14.94
N THR A 198 6.07 -17.58 15.07
CA THR A 198 6.86 -17.86 16.29
C THR A 198 6.32 -18.91 17.28
N LEU A 199 7.17 -19.91 17.58
CA LEU A 199 6.97 -20.88 18.66
C LEU A 199 7.05 -20.21 20.05
N SER A 200 5.91 -20.24 20.73
CA SER A 200 5.69 -20.51 22.16
C SER A 200 6.57 -19.78 23.18
N GLY A 201 5.99 -18.73 23.78
CA GLY A 201 6.50 -18.14 25.03
C GLY A 201 5.66 -17.00 25.60
N ALA A 202 4.77 -16.39 24.80
CA ALA A 202 3.78 -15.46 25.29
C ALA A 202 2.50 -15.62 24.48
N ARG A 203 1.35 -15.68 25.17
CA ARG A 203 0.04 -15.50 24.54
C ARG A 203 0.11 -14.29 23.60
N LEU A 204 -0.41 -14.47 22.39
CA LEU A 204 -1.40 -13.61 21.72
C LEU A 204 -1.46 -14.05 20.24
N GLU A 205 -2.62 -14.57 19.83
CA GLU A 205 -3.18 -14.59 18.47
C GLU A 205 -2.19 -14.34 17.29
N PRO A 206 -1.82 -15.35 16.49
CA PRO A 206 -0.97 -15.14 15.31
C PRO A 206 -1.83 -14.68 14.12
N GLU A 207 -2.32 -13.45 14.17
CA GLU A 207 -3.01 -12.76 13.06
C GLU A 207 -2.16 -11.56 12.56
N GLY A 208 -0.83 -11.67 12.67
CA GLY A 208 0.11 -10.57 12.38
C GLY A 208 0.95 -10.80 11.12
N PRO A 209 1.35 -9.76 10.36
CA PRO A 209 2.28 -9.87 9.24
C PRO A 209 3.71 -10.20 9.64
N ILE A 210 4.38 -11.02 8.83
CA ILE A 210 5.84 -11.14 8.87
C ILE A 210 6.43 -9.77 8.58
N ALA A 211 7.28 -9.30 9.48
CA ALA A 211 7.93 -8.02 9.27
C ALA A 211 9.02 -8.14 8.19
N PRO A 212 9.19 -7.16 7.30
CA PRO A 212 10.25 -7.09 6.29
C PRO A 212 11.69 -7.31 6.78
N GLN A 213 12.01 -6.96 8.03
CA GLN A 213 13.30 -7.39 8.61
C GLN A 213 13.44 -8.92 8.69
N ASP A 214 12.34 -9.63 8.92
CA ASP A 214 12.28 -11.08 8.96
C ASP A 214 12.31 -11.69 7.56
N LEU A 215 11.75 -11.01 6.54
CA LEU A 215 11.96 -11.37 5.13
C LEU A 215 13.43 -11.23 4.70
N ILE A 216 14.13 -10.16 5.11
CA ILE A 216 15.57 -10.01 4.85
C ILE A 216 16.38 -11.11 5.55
N ARG A 217 16.01 -11.45 6.79
CA ARG A 217 16.61 -12.58 7.51
C ARG A 217 16.37 -13.89 6.78
N LEU A 218 15.16 -14.14 6.28
CA LEU A 218 14.81 -15.28 5.44
C LEU A 218 15.67 -15.34 4.19
N GLU A 219 15.76 -14.25 3.40
CA GLU A 219 16.60 -14.19 2.18
C GLU A 219 18.04 -14.59 2.48
N ASN A 220 18.65 -13.96 3.49
CA ASN A 220 20.04 -14.24 3.86
C ASN A 220 20.23 -15.69 4.29
N LEU A 221 19.28 -16.24 5.07
CA LEU A 221 19.38 -17.59 5.57
C LEU A 221 19.22 -18.61 4.44
N ILE A 222 18.25 -18.43 3.54
CA ILE A 222 18.05 -19.31 2.37
C ILE A 222 19.21 -19.16 1.38
N ALA A 223 19.76 -17.96 1.19
CA ALA A 223 20.93 -17.73 0.32
C ALA A 223 22.18 -18.43 0.87
N SER A 224 22.42 -18.33 2.17
CA SER A 224 23.53 -19.03 2.84
C SER A 224 23.38 -20.55 2.72
N PHE A 225 22.15 -21.05 2.86
CA PHE A 225 21.82 -22.46 2.72
C PHE A 225 22.03 -22.95 1.28
N ARG A 226 21.52 -22.21 0.28
CA ARG A 226 21.73 -22.51 -1.14
C ARG A 226 23.22 -22.55 -1.51
N ALA A 227 24.04 -21.67 -0.95
CA ALA A 227 25.48 -21.66 -1.20
C ALA A 227 26.20 -22.90 -0.64
N ARG A 228 25.61 -23.55 0.38
CA ARG A 228 26.16 -24.75 1.04
C ARG A 228 25.82 -26.04 0.32
N ILE A 229 24.69 -26.09 -0.39
CA ILE A 229 24.33 -27.22 -1.25
C ILE A 229 25.30 -27.27 -2.45
N GLY A 230 26.15 -28.30 -2.49
CA GLY A 230 27.07 -28.57 -3.61
C GLY A 230 26.31 -28.79 -4.93
N ARG A 231 26.98 -28.84 -6.09
CA ARG A 231 26.34 -29.11 -7.40
C ARG A 231 26.59 -30.53 -7.92
N SER A 232 26.91 -31.47 -7.02
CA SER A 232 27.50 -32.75 -7.39
C SER A 232 26.52 -33.92 -7.45
N SER A 233 25.37 -33.86 -6.77
CA SER A 233 24.34 -34.91 -6.77
C SER A 233 23.02 -34.50 -7.44
N LEU A 234 22.28 -35.48 -7.98
CA LEU A 234 20.89 -35.32 -8.42
C LEU A 234 19.97 -34.80 -7.29
N GLU A 235 20.25 -35.20 -6.04
CA GLU A 235 19.53 -34.72 -4.86
C GLU A 235 19.88 -33.25 -4.54
N ASP A 236 21.16 -32.89 -4.69
CA ASP A 236 21.62 -31.50 -4.55
C ASP A 236 20.94 -30.58 -5.57
N ALA A 237 20.71 -31.06 -6.79
CA ALA A 237 20.01 -30.29 -7.82
C ALA A 237 18.55 -30.00 -7.45
N ARG A 238 17.85 -30.95 -6.81
CA ARG A 238 16.46 -30.77 -6.33
C ARG A 238 16.40 -29.80 -5.14
N ASN A 239 17.33 -29.92 -4.20
CA ASN A 239 17.48 -29.01 -3.07
C ASN A 239 17.78 -27.59 -3.53
N HIS A 240 18.72 -27.45 -4.47
CA HIS A 240 19.08 -26.17 -5.04
C HIS A 240 17.91 -25.55 -5.83
N LYS A 241 17.15 -26.32 -6.61
CA LYS A 241 15.97 -25.82 -7.33
C LYS A 241 14.93 -25.26 -6.36
N THR A 242 14.56 -26.05 -5.34
CA THR A 242 13.55 -25.65 -4.34
C THR A 242 14.02 -24.41 -3.56
N ALA A 243 15.28 -24.35 -3.14
CA ALA A 243 15.85 -23.17 -2.47
C ALA A 243 15.84 -21.91 -3.37
N THR A 244 15.99 -22.09 -4.69
CA THR A 244 15.91 -20.98 -5.66
C THR A 244 14.47 -20.47 -5.80
N GLU A 245 13.49 -21.36 -5.82
CA GLU A 245 12.07 -20.99 -5.84
C GLU A 245 11.64 -20.27 -4.56
N VAL A 246 12.14 -20.71 -3.39
CA VAL A 246 11.92 -19.98 -2.13
C VAL A 246 12.58 -18.61 -2.18
N LEU A 247 13.85 -18.49 -2.61
CA LEU A 247 14.53 -17.19 -2.71
C LEU A 247 13.84 -16.24 -3.68
N ASP A 248 13.42 -16.71 -4.84
CA ASP A 248 12.69 -15.91 -5.82
C ASP A 248 11.35 -15.45 -5.23
N LEU A 249 10.62 -16.34 -4.55
CA LEU A 249 9.39 -15.95 -3.87
C LEU A 249 9.65 -14.88 -2.80
N VAL A 250 10.63 -15.07 -1.91
CA VAL A 250 10.96 -14.08 -0.87
C VAL A 250 11.41 -12.75 -1.48
N SER A 251 12.20 -12.79 -2.56
CA SER A 251 12.65 -11.59 -3.29
C SER A 251 11.47 -10.82 -3.90
N ARG A 252 10.50 -11.55 -4.47
CA ARG A 252 9.23 -10.97 -4.98
C ARG A 252 8.31 -10.46 -3.88
N LEU A 253 8.45 -10.96 -2.65
CA LEU A 253 7.69 -10.48 -1.50
C LEU A 253 8.28 -9.20 -0.89
N ARG A 254 9.55 -8.91 -1.17
CA ARG A 254 10.26 -7.70 -0.73
C ARG A 254 10.10 -6.51 -1.68
N GLY A 255 9.89 -6.76 -2.97
CA GLY A 255 9.78 -5.74 -4.03
C GLY A 255 8.37 -5.25 -4.27
#